data_AF-A0A558D8R5-F1
#
_entry.id   AF-A0A558D8R5-F1
#
_cell.length_a   1.000
_cell.length_b   1.000
_cell.length_c   1.000
_cell.angle_alpha   90.00
_cell.angle_beta   90.00
_cell.angle_gamma   90.00
#
_symmetry.space_group_name_H-M   'P 1'
#
loop_
_entity.id
_entity.type
_entity.pdbx_description
1 polymer ?
#
loop_
_entity_poly.entity_id
_entity_poly.type
_entity_poly.pdbx_seq_one_letter_code
_entity_poly.pdbx_strand_id
1 'polypeptide(L)'
;MAVPATRCPECGALAQPHSCEELFHLVLALDHSRRPPWGPLHGVTVSCFLLQHPSRLPASGRARSWAILHTYLNEGVSATTRLTERARRANSHRNTGSALPDIVPDVAPPSWTSSPPVFRVTIADVAQDGTFPADGFPERVTAWAEATITAWRDHEARPE
;
A
#
# COMPACT_ATOMS: atom_id res chain seq x y z
N MET A 1 -17.53 -21.26 19.70
CA MET A 1 -16.86 -20.27 20.58
C MET A 1 -16.22 -19.23 19.66
N ALA A 2 -16.61 -17.96 19.75
CA ALA A 2 -16.00 -16.91 18.95
C ALA A 2 -14.61 -16.57 19.55
N VAL A 3 -13.55 -16.68 18.75
CA VAL A 3 -12.22 -16.19 19.12
C VAL A 3 -12.31 -14.67 19.25
N PRO A 4 -11.81 -14.02 20.32
CA PRO A 4 -11.89 -12.58 20.46
C PRO A 4 -11.12 -11.88 19.32
N ALA A 5 -11.75 -10.87 18.71
CA ALA A 5 -11.14 -10.12 17.61
C ALA A 5 -9.94 -9.34 18.13
N THR A 6 -8.75 -9.72 17.68
CA THR A 6 -7.52 -8.98 17.98
C THR A 6 -7.34 -7.92 16.91
N ARG A 7 -7.02 -6.69 17.32
CA ARG A 7 -6.64 -5.63 16.38
C ARG A 7 -5.17 -5.76 16.01
N CYS A 8 -4.86 -5.53 14.73
CA CYS A 8 -3.48 -5.40 14.27
C CYS A 8 -2.84 -4.19 14.98
N PRO A 9 -1.69 -4.34 15.63
CA PRO A 9 -1.04 -3.24 16.34
C PRO A 9 -0.43 -2.19 15.42
N GLU A 10 -0.22 -2.50 14.13
CA GLU A 10 0.39 -1.58 13.16
C GLU A 10 -0.64 -0.74 12.42
N CYS A 11 -1.76 -1.34 12.00
CA CYS A 11 -2.75 -0.64 11.18
C CYS A 11 -4.13 -0.45 11.84
N GLY A 12 -4.38 -1.11 12.97
CA GLY A 12 -5.66 -1.05 13.70
C GLY A 12 -6.78 -1.96 13.15
N ALA A 13 -6.56 -2.68 12.05
CA ALA A 13 -7.54 -3.59 11.44
C ALA A 13 -7.96 -4.72 12.40
N LEU A 14 -9.22 -5.16 12.34
CA LEU A 14 -9.66 -6.35 13.08
C LEU A 14 -9.21 -7.61 12.34
N ALA A 15 -8.55 -8.54 13.03
CA ALA A 15 -8.09 -9.81 12.47
C ALA A 15 -9.23 -10.85 12.43
N GLN A 16 -10.31 -10.56 11.71
CA GLN A 16 -11.43 -11.48 11.50
C GLN A 16 -12.11 -11.24 10.15
N PRO A 17 -12.49 -12.30 9.39
CA PRO A 17 -12.16 -13.70 9.64
C PRO A 17 -10.67 -14.03 9.43
N HIS A 18 -9.93 -13.13 8.78
CA HIS A 18 -8.53 -13.29 8.45
C HIS A 18 -7.67 -12.19 9.10
N SER A 19 -6.43 -12.53 9.41
CA SER A 19 -5.39 -11.57 9.76
C SER A 19 -4.98 -10.72 8.54
N CYS A 20 -4.31 -9.59 8.80
CA CYS A 20 -3.75 -8.76 7.74
C CYS A 20 -2.77 -9.52 6.85
N GLU A 21 -2.04 -10.49 7.40
CA GLU A 21 -1.09 -11.31 6.65
C GLU A 21 -1.79 -12.27 5.68
N GLU A 22 -2.82 -12.97 6.16
CA GLU A 22 -3.62 -13.86 5.32
C GLU A 22 -4.31 -13.09 4.20
N LEU A 23 -4.92 -11.94 4.52
CA LEU A 23 -5.53 -11.06 3.53
C LEU A 23 -4.50 -10.57 2.49
N PHE A 24 -3.28 -10.28 2.91
CA PHE A 24 -2.22 -9.86 2.00
C PHE A 24 -1.81 -10.99 1.04
N HIS A 25 -1.64 -12.22 1.54
CA HIS A 25 -1.37 -13.36 0.67
C HIS A 25 -2.51 -13.65 -0.31
N LEU A 26 -3.77 -13.50 0.13
CA LEU A 26 -4.94 -13.67 -0.72
C LEU A 26 -4.98 -12.65 -1.86
N VAL A 27 -4.79 -11.36 -1.57
CA VAL A 27 -4.78 -10.33 -2.63
C VAL A 27 -3.58 -10.49 -3.57
N LEU A 28 -2.41 -10.89 -3.07
CA LEU A 28 -1.26 -11.19 -3.92
C LEU A 28 -1.53 -12.33 -4.89
N ALA A 29 -2.24 -13.38 -4.46
CA ALA A 29 -2.64 -14.47 -5.34
C ALA A 29 -3.58 -13.98 -6.47
N LEU A 30 -4.50 -13.06 -6.16
CA LEU A 30 -5.38 -12.44 -7.15
C LEU A 30 -4.61 -11.53 -8.11
N ASP A 31 -3.70 -10.70 -7.60
CA ASP A 31 -2.84 -9.82 -8.40
C ASP A 31 -1.96 -10.62 -9.37
N HIS A 32 -1.46 -11.78 -8.96
CA HIS A 32 -0.66 -12.68 -9.78
C HIS A 32 -1.41 -13.21 -11.02
N SER A 33 -2.75 -13.21 -11.01
CA SER A 33 -3.54 -13.54 -12.20
C SER A 33 -3.32 -12.54 -13.35
N ARG A 34 -2.84 -11.33 -13.04
CA ARG A 34 -2.69 -10.18 -13.96
C ARG A 34 -3.99 -9.77 -14.66
N ARG A 35 -5.14 -10.16 -14.11
CA ARG A 35 -6.47 -9.80 -14.64
C ARG A 35 -7.04 -8.59 -13.90
N PRO A 36 -7.81 -7.72 -14.59
CA PRO A 36 -8.61 -6.71 -13.92
C PRO A 36 -9.62 -7.34 -12.95
N PRO A 37 -9.94 -6.66 -11.84
CA PRO A 37 -9.38 -5.37 -11.42
C PRO A 37 -8.06 -5.48 -10.62
N TRP A 38 -7.70 -6.67 -10.13
CA TRP A 38 -6.59 -6.87 -9.19
C TRP A 38 -5.20 -6.57 -9.78
N GLY A 39 -4.85 -7.24 -10.87
CA GLY A 39 -3.51 -7.16 -11.47
C GLY A 39 -3.00 -5.74 -11.73
N PRO A 40 -3.79 -4.86 -12.39
CA PRO A 40 -3.41 -3.46 -12.62
C PRO A 40 -3.15 -2.64 -11.35
N LEU A 41 -3.74 -3.02 -10.21
CA LEU A 41 -3.67 -2.29 -8.95
C LEU A 41 -2.61 -2.85 -7.98
N HIS A 42 -1.90 -3.93 -8.35
CA HIS A 42 -0.89 -4.58 -7.54
C HIS A 42 0.07 -3.60 -6.83
N GLY A 43 0.66 -2.67 -7.59
CA GLY A 43 1.62 -1.70 -7.05
C GLY A 43 1.01 -0.81 -5.97
N VAL A 44 -0.27 -0.44 -6.13
CA VAL A 44 -1.02 0.41 -5.17
C VAL A 44 -1.36 -0.41 -3.94
N THR A 45 -1.95 -1.59 -4.11
CA THR A 45 -2.29 -2.55 -3.04
C THR A 45 -1.09 -2.84 -2.14
N VAL A 46 0.05 -3.20 -2.74
CA VAL A 46 1.30 -3.48 -2.00
C VAL A 46 1.81 -2.24 -1.28
N SER A 47 1.73 -1.07 -1.91
CA SER A 47 2.20 0.18 -1.30
C SER A 47 1.34 0.59 -0.11
N CYS A 48 0.01 0.49 -0.19
CA CYS A 48 -0.89 0.73 0.95
C CYS A 48 -0.56 -0.23 2.10
N PHE A 49 -0.44 -1.53 1.81
CA PHE A 49 -0.16 -2.52 2.85
C PHE A 49 1.16 -2.27 3.57
N LEU A 50 2.25 -2.03 2.82
CA LEU A 50 3.58 -1.84 3.41
C LEU A 50 3.71 -0.52 4.17
N LEU A 51 3.02 0.54 3.74
CA LEU A 51 2.97 1.81 4.48
C LEU A 51 2.13 1.75 5.76
N GLN A 52 1.19 0.80 5.86
CA GLN A 52 0.43 0.53 7.08
C GLN A 52 1.09 -0.52 7.99
N HIS A 53 2.11 -1.24 7.49
CA HIS A 53 2.83 -2.28 8.22
C HIS A 53 4.35 -2.06 8.10
N PRO A 54 4.89 -1.00 8.72
CA PRO A 54 6.30 -0.62 8.59
C PRO A 54 7.27 -1.71 9.06
N SER A 55 6.85 -2.68 9.88
CA SER A 55 7.68 -3.83 10.28
C SER A 55 8.09 -4.71 9.09
N ARG A 56 7.28 -4.69 8.02
CA ARG A 56 7.49 -5.49 6.80
C ARG A 56 8.23 -4.72 5.69
N LEU A 57 8.60 -3.47 5.93
CA LEU A 57 9.13 -2.57 4.91
C LEU A 57 10.54 -2.08 5.28
N PRO A 58 11.59 -2.47 4.53
CA PRO A 58 12.90 -1.83 4.62
C PRO A 58 12.78 -0.33 4.35
N ALA A 59 13.59 0.49 5.03
CA ALA A 59 13.51 1.95 4.94
C ALA A 59 13.57 2.47 3.48
N SER A 60 14.37 1.84 2.62
CA SER A 60 14.49 2.18 1.20
C SER A 60 13.21 1.93 0.37
N GLY A 61 12.29 1.09 0.86
CA GLY A 61 11.01 0.81 0.21
C GLY A 61 9.93 1.86 0.48
N ARG A 62 10.04 2.64 1.58
CA ARG A 62 9.03 3.62 2.01
C ARG A 62 8.83 4.75 1.03
N ALA A 63 9.92 5.38 0.60
CA ALA A 63 9.87 6.47 -0.39
C ALA A 63 9.22 6.01 -1.70
N ARG A 64 9.53 4.78 -2.16
CA ARG A 64 8.93 4.22 -3.37
C ARG A 64 7.44 3.94 -3.21
N SER A 65 7.01 3.34 -2.10
CA SER A 65 5.59 3.09 -1.84
C SER A 65 4.80 4.40 -1.74
N TRP A 66 5.38 5.41 -1.08
CA TRP A 66 4.80 6.75 -0.99
C TRP A 66 4.59 7.37 -2.37
N ALA A 67 5.63 7.35 -3.20
CA ALA A 67 5.62 7.83 -4.57
C ALA A 67 4.54 7.15 -5.43
N ILE A 68 4.41 5.83 -5.31
CA ILE A 68 3.39 5.05 -6.03
C ILE A 68 1.98 5.50 -5.67
N LEU A 69 1.67 5.71 -4.38
CA LEU A 69 0.35 6.16 -3.96
C LEU A 69 0.04 7.57 -4.48
N HIS A 70 1.02 8.48 -4.42
CA HIS A 70 0.85 9.83 -4.96
C HIS A 70 0.66 9.85 -6.48
N THR A 71 1.46 9.10 -7.24
CA THR A 71 1.23 8.95 -8.69
C THR A 71 -0.14 8.37 -8.99
N TYR A 72 -0.58 7.37 -8.21
CA TYR A 72 -1.89 6.76 -8.41
C TYR A 72 -3.04 7.74 -8.18
N LEU A 73 -3.01 8.50 -7.09
CA LEU A 73 -4.09 9.44 -6.78
C LEU A 73 -4.11 10.66 -7.70
N ASN A 74 -2.95 11.11 -8.18
CA ASN A 74 -2.85 12.29 -9.06
C ASN A 74 -3.08 11.96 -10.54
N GLU A 75 -2.61 10.80 -11.01
CA GLU A 75 -2.54 10.47 -12.45
C GLU A 75 -3.21 9.13 -12.81
N GLY A 76 -3.65 8.34 -11.81
CA GLY A 76 -4.36 7.08 -12.02
C GLY A 76 -3.48 5.87 -12.35
N VAL A 77 -4.14 4.72 -12.54
CA VAL A 77 -3.52 3.38 -12.66
C VAL A 77 -2.50 3.28 -13.81
N SER A 78 -2.75 3.97 -14.93
CA SER A 78 -1.86 3.95 -16.09
C SER A 78 -0.50 4.58 -15.80
N ALA A 79 -0.47 5.67 -15.03
CA ALA A 79 0.78 6.32 -14.64
C ALA A 79 1.57 5.46 -13.66
N THR A 80 0.90 4.88 -12.66
CA THR A 80 1.50 3.95 -11.70
C THR A 80 2.08 2.71 -12.36
N THR A 81 1.42 2.17 -13.38
CA THR A 81 1.92 1.03 -14.16
C THR A 81 3.19 1.38 -14.91
N ARG A 82 3.23 2.54 -15.60
CA ARG A 82 4.45 3.03 -16.27
C ARG A 82 5.59 3.22 -15.28
N LEU A 83 5.30 3.75 -14.10
CA LEU A 83 6.29 3.98 -13.06
C LEU A 83 6.91 2.66 -12.58
N THR A 84 6.07 1.67 -12.29
CA THR A 84 6.50 0.34 -11.82
C THR A 84 7.33 -0.39 -12.87
N GLU A 85 6.91 -0.34 -14.14
CA GLU A 85 7.67 -0.92 -15.25
C GLU A 85 9.01 -0.24 -15.48
N ARG A 86 9.09 1.09 -15.38
CA ARG A 86 10.38 1.83 -15.46
C ARG A 86 11.34 1.39 -14.37
N ALA A 87 10.88 1.30 -13.12
CA ALA A 87 11.69 0.82 -12.00
C ALA A 87 12.18 -0.62 -12.22
N ARG A 88 11.31 -1.51 -12.74
CA ARG A 88 11.68 -2.89 -13.06
C ARG A 88 12.76 -2.97 -14.14
N ARG A 89 12.62 -2.16 -15.21
CA ARG A 89 13.61 -2.09 -16.30
C ARG A 89 14.94 -1.51 -15.83
N ALA A 90 14.91 -0.49 -14.96
CA ALA A 90 16.12 0.06 -14.37
C ALA A 90 16.88 -0.99 -13.55
N ASN A 91 16.17 -1.79 -12.75
CA ASN A 91 16.75 -2.88 -11.97
C ASN A 91 17.26 -4.06 -12.82
N SER A 92 16.65 -4.33 -13.98
CA SER A 92 17.07 -5.46 -14.84
C SER A 92 18.33 -5.18 -15.65
N HIS A 93 18.76 -3.92 -15.78
CA HIS A 93 19.82 -3.55 -16.73
C HIS A 93 21.21 -3.33 -16.13
N ARG A 94 21.44 -3.38 -14.81
CA ARG A 94 22.81 -3.30 -14.25
C ARG A 94 22.88 -3.57 -12.74
N ASN A 95 23.77 -4.50 -12.38
CA ASN A 95 24.45 -4.53 -11.09
C ASN A 95 25.42 -3.32 -11.00
N THR A 96 24.91 -2.10 -10.79
CA THR A 96 25.70 -0.92 -10.38
C THR A 96 24.77 0.18 -9.88
N GLY A 97 24.61 0.30 -8.56
CA GLY A 97 24.64 1.57 -7.82
C GLY A 97 23.74 2.75 -8.23
N SER A 98 22.74 2.60 -9.10
CA SER A 98 21.81 3.69 -9.38
C SER A 98 20.70 3.66 -8.34
N ALA A 99 20.77 4.59 -7.39
CA ALA A 99 19.65 4.95 -6.54
C ALA A 99 18.39 5.04 -7.41
N LEU A 100 17.28 4.49 -6.90
CA LEU A 100 15.95 4.73 -7.45
C LEU A 100 15.87 6.25 -7.72
N PRO A 101 15.66 6.71 -8.97
CA PRO A 101 15.52 8.15 -9.20
C PRO A 101 14.37 8.62 -8.31
N ASP A 102 14.58 9.64 -7.48
CA ASP A 102 13.56 10.26 -6.62
C ASP A 102 12.18 10.19 -7.29
N ILE A 103 11.37 9.23 -6.85
CA ILE A 103 10.16 8.91 -7.58
C ILE A 103 9.10 9.91 -7.10
N VAL A 104 8.66 10.73 -8.06
CA VAL A 104 7.80 11.92 -7.95
C VAL A 104 8.58 13.17 -7.50
N PRO A 105 9.04 14.02 -8.45
CA PRO A 105 9.40 15.40 -8.14
C PRO A 105 8.22 16.06 -7.40
N ASP A 106 8.52 16.79 -6.33
CA ASP A 106 7.57 17.61 -5.55
C ASP A 106 6.67 16.92 -4.50
N VAL A 107 6.89 15.66 -4.14
CA VAL A 107 6.25 15.08 -2.95
C VAL A 107 7.28 14.65 -1.92
N ALA A 108 7.51 15.52 -0.93
CA ALA A 108 8.36 15.18 0.21
C ALA A 108 7.78 13.96 0.97
N PRO A 109 8.57 12.90 1.19
CA PRO A 109 8.14 11.80 2.06
C PRO A 109 8.10 12.28 3.53
N PRO A 110 7.26 11.67 4.38
CA PRO A 110 7.29 11.90 5.82
C PRO A 110 8.65 11.48 6.42
N SER A 111 8.93 11.91 7.66
CA SER A 111 10.19 11.60 8.36
C SER A 111 10.39 10.11 8.63
N TRP A 112 9.30 9.34 8.64
CA TRP A 112 9.26 7.90 8.95
C TRP A 112 9.78 7.53 10.35
N THR A 113 9.91 8.51 11.24
CA THR A 113 10.44 8.34 12.62
C THR A 113 9.50 7.50 13.49
N SER A 114 8.20 7.67 13.30
CA SER A 114 7.14 6.85 13.88
C SER A 114 6.02 6.65 12.86
N SER A 115 5.17 5.64 13.10
CA SER A 115 4.06 5.30 12.20
C SER A 115 2.72 5.69 12.81
N PRO A 116 1.73 6.10 12.00
CA PRO A 116 0.35 6.19 12.46
C PRO A 116 -0.08 4.85 13.09
N PRO A 117 -0.70 4.86 14.29
CA PRO A 117 -1.09 3.63 14.98
C PRO A 117 -2.41 3.04 14.47
N VAL A 118 -3.20 3.84 13.75
CA VAL A 118 -4.50 3.45 13.20
C VAL A 118 -4.72 4.12 11.85
N PHE A 119 -5.39 3.40 10.95
CA PHE A 119 -5.80 3.93 9.66
C PHE A 119 -7.31 3.80 9.51
N ARG A 120 -7.93 4.79 8.84
CA ARG A 120 -9.39 4.82 8.62
C ARG A 120 -9.86 3.71 7.67
N VAL A 121 -9.00 3.33 6.72
CA VAL A 121 -9.24 2.23 5.77
C VAL A 121 -8.02 1.34 5.80
N THR A 122 -8.25 0.04 5.92
CA THR A 122 -7.25 -1.01 6.05
C THR A 122 -7.49 -2.11 5.00
N ILE A 123 -6.58 -3.08 4.93
CA ILE A 123 -6.77 -4.24 4.04
C ILE A 123 -8.06 -5.02 4.32
N ALA A 124 -8.54 -5.03 5.59
CA ALA A 124 -9.79 -5.68 5.96
C ALA A 124 -11.00 -5.02 5.27
N ASP A 125 -11.03 -3.69 5.20
CA ASP A 125 -12.10 -2.94 4.54
C ASP A 125 -12.12 -3.18 3.02
N VAL A 126 -10.94 -3.36 2.42
CA VAL A 126 -10.81 -3.67 0.98
C VAL A 126 -11.23 -5.11 0.68
N ALA A 127 -10.89 -6.04 1.58
CA ALA A 127 -11.21 -7.45 1.45
C ALA A 127 -12.70 -7.76 1.64
N GLN A 128 -13.44 -6.90 2.36
CA GLN A 128 -14.80 -7.14 2.83
C GLN A 128 -14.87 -8.45 3.62
N ASP A 129 -15.60 -9.45 3.14
CA ASP A 129 -15.71 -10.77 3.78
C ASP A 129 -14.47 -11.66 3.54
N GLY A 130 -13.30 -11.06 3.31
CA GLY A 130 -12.04 -11.76 3.09
C GLY A 130 -11.76 -12.18 1.64
N THR A 131 -12.55 -11.72 0.68
CA THR A 131 -12.55 -12.27 -0.69
C THR A 131 -12.05 -11.30 -1.77
N PHE A 132 -11.92 -10.01 -1.45
CA PHE A 132 -11.56 -8.97 -2.41
C PHE A 132 -12.44 -8.98 -3.67
N PRO A 133 -13.77 -8.81 -3.53
CA PRO A 133 -14.69 -8.93 -4.65
C PRO A 133 -14.33 -7.94 -5.76
N ALA A 134 -14.35 -8.39 -7.01
CA ALA A 134 -13.97 -7.55 -8.16
C ALA A 134 -14.79 -6.26 -8.22
N ASP A 135 -16.09 -6.37 -7.98
CA ASP A 135 -17.00 -5.24 -7.94
C ASP A 135 -16.60 -4.28 -6.82
N GLY A 136 -16.39 -3.01 -7.19
CA GLY A 136 -15.97 -1.97 -6.25
C GLY A 136 -14.50 -2.06 -5.78
N PHE A 137 -13.71 -3.02 -6.28
CA PHE A 137 -12.32 -3.19 -5.84
C PHE A 137 -11.45 -1.94 -6.11
N PRO A 138 -11.49 -1.33 -7.31
CA PRO A 138 -10.75 -0.10 -7.58
C PRO A 138 -11.11 1.04 -6.62
N GLU A 139 -12.40 1.23 -6.34
CA GLU A 139 -12.91 2.29 -5.46
C GLU A 139 -12.43 2.08 -4.01
N ARG A 140 -12.43 0.83 -3.53
CA ARG A 140 -11.89 0.50 -2.20
C ARG A 140 -10.38 0.68 -2.13
N VAL A 141 -9.64 0.36 -3.19
CA VAL A 141 -8.19 0.60 -3.26
C VAL A 141 -7.88 2.11 -3.28
N THR A 142 -8.67 2.92 -3.99
CA THR A 142 -8.57 4.39 -3.93
C THR A 142 -8.79 4.92 -2.53
N ALA A 143 -9.89 4.51 -1.87
CA ALA A 143 -10.17 4.92 -0.49
C ALA A 143 -9.05 4.48 0.47
N TRP A 144 -8.44 3.32 0.24
CA TRP A 144 -7.32 2.83 1.03
C TRP A 144 -6.05 3.67 0.84
N ALA A 145 -5.73 4.04 -0.41
CA ALA A 145 -4.60 4.92 -0.72
C ALA A 145 -4.77 6.31 -0.10
N GLU A 146 -5.95 6.91 -0.24
CA GLU A 146 -6.28 8.21 0.35
C GLU A 146 -6.17 8.20 1.89
N ALA A 147 -6.72 7.17 2.54
CA ALA A 147 -6.67 7.02 3.99
C ALA A 147 -5.23 6.82 4.48
N THR A 148 -4.41 6.10 3.71
CA THR A 148 -2.99 5.87 4.04
C THR A 148 -2.20 7.17 3.98
N ILE A 149 -2.32 7.95 2.90
CA ILE A 149 -1.63 9.24 2.78
C ILE A 149 -2.12 10.22 3.85
N THR A 150 -3.44 10.31 4.06
CA THR A 150 -4.02 11.20 5.08
C THR A 150 -3.44 10.90 6.46
N ALA A 151 -3.45 9.63 6.88
CA ALA A 151 -2.95 9.24 8.19
C ALA A 151 -1.46 9.60 8.39
N TRP A 152 -0.62 9.38 7.38
CA TRP A 152 0.79 9.76 7.44
C TRP A 152 1.00 11.28 7.49
N ARG A 153 0.22 12.06 6.75
CA ARG A 153 0.29 13.53 6.78
C ARG A 153 -0.17 14.09 8.13
N ASP A 154 -1.26 13.58 8.66
CA ASP A 154 -1.81 14.01 9.95
C ASP A 154 -0.87 13.65 11.10
N HIS A 155 -0.19 12.50 11.01
CA HIS A 155 0.78 12.04 12.00
C HIS A 155 2.02 12.94 12.07
N GLU A 156 2.57 13.36 10.92
CA GLU A 156 3.70 14.31 10.88
C GLU A 156 3.31 15.73 11.33
N ALA A 157 2.05 16.11 11.12
CA ALA A 157 1.55 17.43 11.50
C ALA A 157 1.30 17.58 13.02
N ARG A 158 1.30 16.48 13.79
CA ARG A 158 1.19 16.52 15.25
C ARG A 158 2.58 16.72 15.85
N PRO A 159 2.89 17.90 16.41
CA PRO A 159 4.07 18.02 17.26
C PRO A 159 3.88 17.16 18.51
N GLU A 160 4.95 16.48 18.94
CA GLU A 160 5.03 15.79 20.23
C GLU A 160 4.78 16.75 21.40
#